data_AF-A0A814QI19-F1
#
_entry.id   AF-A0A814QI19-F1
#
_cell.length_a   1.000
_cell.length_b   1.000
_cell.length_c   1.000
_cell.angle_alpha   90.00
_cell.angle_beta   90.00
_cell.angle_gamma   90.00
#
_symmetry.space_group_name_H-M   'P 1'
#
loop_
_entity.id
_entity.type
_entity.pdbx_description
1 polymer ?
#
loop_
_entity_poly.entity_id
_entity_poly.type
_entity_poly.pdbx_seq_one_letter_code
_entity_poly.pdbx_strand_id
1 'polypeptide(L)'
;MFSTGFRLTSSYDNHDILHSKEINESILNHLFLPHGLSSSADADYLIQLNHKNEYKILECMNEYLQSLDRKNELPILSTVRTCTERWSIIQNTKNCSVPLLQSTIQKLSPGDFLPLYFHAQNAVILMEIDENPLNQSLISSWQALLPTETITSSLEPHLSCFPVPSFRLPDQSQLLSPAHCELLLEFMNNTIEYSKSHKSSYAFDETREVPISHYVCQWWIKQFRGVQIDNQINTFVSFKKKHRDQIRYKNSTFPFRRSGLWMTMKVVFQTILTKRLGKIGTIIYKLLITDFLTYFISTRQKLIRSRISIDVLVHCLRKIVRRLNKIEIWLSSSDSSDMNPWIENIREEIKQKIDQITQLAPDDFSRFFLYLYRSLR
;
A
#
# COMPACT_ATOMS: atom_id res chain seq x y z
N MET A 1 18.46 30.35 -53.11
CA MET A 1 19.01 30.04 -51.78
C MET A 1 18.10 30.66 -50.72
N PHE A 2 17.06 29.95 -50.28
CA PHE A 2 16.38 30.21 -49.00
C PHE A 2 15.95 28.86 -48.45
N SER A 3 16.57 28.45 -47.35
CA SER A 3 16.27 27.20 -46.62
C SER A 3 15.43 27.58 -45.41
N THR A 4 14.12 27.39 -45.50
CA THR A 4 13.21 27.40 -44.34
C THR A 4 13.21 26.03 -43.69
N GLY A 5 13.98 25.86 -42.62
CA GLY A 5 13.91 24.71 -41.73
C GLY A 5 12.78 24.88 -40.73
N PHE A 6 11.66 24.19 -40.94
CA PHE A 6 10.61 24.01 -39.94
C PHE A 6 11.17 23.16 -38.79
N ARG A 7 11.33 23.75 -37.59
CA ARG A 7 11.46 23.00 -36.33
C ARG A 7 10.05 22.67 -35.82
N LEU A 8 9.63 21.42 -36.02
CA LEU A 8 8.53 20.81 -35.27
C LEU A 8 9.13 19.92 -34.19
N THR A 9 9.35 20.46 -33.00
CA THR A 9 9.49 19.70 -31.75
C THR A 9 8.90 20.54 -30.62
N SER A 10 8.40 19.89 -29.55
CA SER A 10 7.97 20.50 -28.27
C SER A 10 6.47 20.82 -28.08
N SER A 11 5.57 19.86 -28.24
CA SER A 11 4.28 19.90 -27.50
C SER A 11 3.91 18.55 -26.86
N TYR A 12 4.23 17.43 -27.52
CA TYR A 12 3.98 16.09 -26.96
C TYR A 12 4.89 15.73 -25.78
N ASP A 13 6.19 16.02 -25.85
CA ASP A 13 7.13 15.66 -24.76
C ASP A 13 6.85 16.39 -23.43
N ASN A 14 6.34 17.63 -23.49
CA ASN A 14 6.10 18.41 -22.27
C ASN A 14 4.89 17.92 -21.48
N HIS A 15 3.86 17.38 -22.16
CA HIS A 15 2.66 16.87 -21.49
C HIS A 15 2.92 15.56 -20.75
N ASP A 16 3.65 14.63 -21.34
CA ASP A 16 4.00 13.34 -20.70
C ASP A 16 4.96 13.53 -19.51
N ILE A 17 5.86 14.51 -19.59
CA ILE A 17 6.76 14.87 -18.49
C ILE A 17 6.00 15.51 -17.33
N LEU A 18 5.03 16.40 -17.61
CA LEU A 18 4.22 17.03 -16.55
C LEU A 18 3.36 16.00 -15.82
N HIS A 19 2.66 15.15 -16.58
CA HIS A 19 1.78 14.13 -16.04
C HIS A 19 2.54 13.06 -15.22
N SER A 20 3.73 12.64 -15.69
CA SER A 20 4.57 11.71 -14.92
C SER A 20 5.11 12.34 -13.62
N LYS A 21 5.40 13.64 -13.62
CA LYS A 21 5.83 14.38 -12.42
C LYS A 21 4.71 14.45 -11.35
N GLU A 22 3.49 14.79 -11.77
CA GLU A 22 2.31 14.87 -10.88
C GLU A 22 1.97 13.51 -10.25
N ILE A 23 2.02 12.44 -11.03
CA ILE A 23 1.86 11.06 -10.52
C ILE A 23 2.87 10.76 -9.42
N ASN A 24 4.14 11.08 -9.66
CA ASN A 24 5.22 10.73 -8.74
C ASN A 24 5.15 11.52 -7.43
N GLU A 25 4.78 12.80 -7.52
CA GLU A 25 4.58 13.65 -6.35
C GLU A 25 3.39 13.15 -5.51
N SER A 26 2.29 12.78 -6.15
CA SER A 26 1.15 12.16 -5.47
C SER A 26 1.55 10.82 -4.81
N ILE A 27 2.22 9.90 -5.51
CA ILE A 27 2.70 8.65 -4.89
C ILE A 27 3.58 8.96 -3.67
N LEU A 28 4.48 9.95 -3.76
CA LEU A 28 5.31 10.39 -2.64
C LEU A 28 4.47 10.88 -1.47
N ASN A 29 3.43 11.70 -1.71
CA ASN A 29 2.49 12.15 -0.67
C ASN A 29 1.81 10.97 0.02
N HIS A 30 1.37 9.97 -0.75
CA HIS A 30 0.72 8.77 -0.22
C HIS A 30 1.71 7.85 0.55
N LEU A 31 3.00 7.83 0.21
CA LEU A 31 4.03 7.04 0.92
C LEU A 31 4.61 7.76 2.15
N PHE A 32 4.87 9.05 2.06
CA PHE A 32 5.57 9.84 3.08
C PHE A 32 4.63 10.66 3.98
N LEU A 33 3.38 10.85 3.59
CA LEU A 33 2.49 11.93 4.06
C LEU A 33 3.03 13.28 3.53
N PRO A 34 2.18 14.16 2.98
CA PRO A 34 2.63 15.43 2.42
C PRO A 34 3.38 16.28 3.46
N HIS A 35 4.47 16.94 3.04
CA HIS A 35 5.29 17.81 3.91
C HIS A 35 4.49 19.03 4.40
N GLY A 36 3.62 19.55 3.54
CA GLY A 36 2.49 20.38 3.91
C GLY A 36 1.31 19.91 3.07
N LEU A 37 0.15 19.69 3.71
CA LEU A 37 -1.08 19.51 2.93
C LEU A 37 -1.24 20.79 2.11
N SER A 38 -1.40 20.67 0.80
CA SER A 38 -1.76 21.81 -0.05
C SER A 38 -3.00 22.51 0.53
N SER A 39 -3.20 23.79 0.19
CA SER A 39 -4.43 24.52 0.54
C SER A 39 -5.68 23.79 0.04
N SER A 40 -5.56 22.95 -0.99
CA SER A 40 -6.56 21.97 -1.40
C SER A 40 -5.94 20.58 -1.65
N ALA A 41 -6.49 19.52 -1.05
CA ALA A 41 -6.19 18.13 -1.43
C ALA A 41 -6.56 17.84 -2.90
N ASP A 42 -7.41 18.70 -3.47
CA ASP A 42 -7.92 18.66 -4.84
C ASP A 42 -6.81 18.77 -5.91
N ALA A 43 -5.58 19.17 -5.55
CA ALA A 43 -4.43 19.19 -6.45
C ALA A 43 -3.67 17.84 -6.52
N ASP A 44 -3.99 16.87 -5.67
CA ASP A 44 -3.30 15.58 -5.67
C ASP A 44 -3.82 14.67 -6.79
N TYR A 45 -2.91 14.16 -7.63
CA TYR A 45 -3.23 13.37 -8.82
C TYR A 45 -4.08 12.12 -8.52
N LEU A 46 -3.75 11.38 -7.46
CA LEU A 46 -4.51 10.18 -7.09
C LEU A 46 -5.90 10.56 -6.59
N ILE A 47 -6.03 11.66 -5.86
CA ILE A 47 -7.32 12.15 -5.37
C ILE A 47 -8.19 12.66 -6.54
N GLN A 48 -7.62 13.44 -7.48
CA GLN A 48 -8.34 13.95 -8.65
C GLN A 48 -8.94 12.85 -9.52
N LEU A 49 -8.22 11.74 -9.67
CA LEU A 49 -8.68 10.60 -10.46
C LEU A 49 -9.49 9.60 -9.65
N ASN A 50 -9.99 10.00 -8.47
CA ASN A 50 -10.74 9.14 -7.56
C ASN A 50 -10.02 7.80 -7.34
N HIS A 51 -8.72 7.88 -7.06
CA HIS A 51 -7.83 6.76 -6.76
C HIS A 51 -7.74 5.67 -7.85
N LYS A 52 -8.26 5.91 -9.07
CA LYS A 52 -8.21 4.96 -10.21
C LYS A 52 -6.78 4.47 -10.53
N ASN A 53 -5.78 5.28 -10.21
CA ASN A 53 -4.37 4.98 -10.46
C ASN A 53 -3.58 4.54 -9.22
N GLU A 54 -4.25 4.21 -8.10
CA GLU A 54 -3.56 3.73 -6.90
C GLU A 54 -2.70 2.49 -7.16
N TYR A 55 -3.09 1.65 -8.12
CA TYR A 55 -2.35 0.44 -8.51
C TYR A 55 -0.88 0.72 -8.88
N LYS A 56 -0.53 1.95 -9.30
CA LYS A 56 0.86 2.36 -9.56
C LYS A 56 1.75 2.28 -8.32
N ILE A 57 1.20 2.46 -7.11
CA ILE A 57 1.94 2.27 -5.85
C ILE A 57 2.34 0.80 -5.70
N LEU A 58 1.43 -0.11 -6.06
CA LEU A 58 1.67 -1.55 -6.03
C LEU A 58 2.67 -1.97 -7.11
N GLU A 59 2.60 -1.39 -8.32
CA GLU A 59 3.60 -1.59 -9.37
C GLU A 59 5.01 -1.18 -8.90
N CYS A 60 5.16 0.00 -8.29
CA CYS A 60 6.45 0.42 -7.72
C CYS A 60 6.98 -0.53 -6.63
N MET A 61 6.09 -1.09 -5.81
CA MET A 61 6.49 -2.11 -4.82
C MET A 61 6.88 -3.43 -5.49
N ASN A 62 6.17 -3.84 -6.53
CA ASN A 62 6.52 -5.03 -7.30
C ASN A 62 7.91 -4.87 -7.95
N GLU A 63 8.17 -3.74 -8.62
CA GLU A 63 9.49 -3.41 -9.18
C GLU A 63 10.60 -3.47 -8.13
N TYR A 64 10.35 -2.86 -6.96
CA TYR A 64 11.27 -2.92 -5.83
C TYR A 64 11.56 -4.36 -5.40
N LEU A 65 10.52 -5.17 -5.15
CA LEU A 65 10.70 -6.56 -4.75
C LEU A 65 11.44 -7.35 -5.82
N GLN A 66 11.17 -7.11 -7.10
CA GLN A 66 11.88 -7.76 -8.20
C GLN A 66 13.38 -7.38 -8.24
N SER A 67 13.72 -6.16 -7.81
CA SER A 67 15.11 -5.68 -7.76
C SER A 67 15.96 -6.20 -6.61
N LEU A 68 15.36 -6.87 -5.60
CA LEU A 68 16.09 -7.42 -4.46
C LEU A 68 16.98 -8.60 -4.88
N ASP A 69 18.22 -8.63 -4.37
CA ASP A 69 19.17 -9.72 -4.61
C ASP A 69 18.64 -11.04 -4.01
N ARG A 70 18.64 -12.09 -4.84
CA ARG A 70 18.14 -13.41 -4.50
C ARG A 70 19.14 -14.27 -3.76
N LYS A 71 20.44 -13.93 -3.80
CA LYS A 71 21.50 -14.79 -3.26
C LYS A 71 21.44 -14.98 -1.74
N ASN A 72 20.93 -13.98 -1.02
CA ASN A 72 20.80 -13.99 0.45
C ASN A 72 19.34 -13.77 0.90
N GLU A 73 18.37 -14.03 0.03
CA GLU A 73 16.96 -13.72 0.30
C GLU A 73 16.36 -14.72 1.30
N LEU A 74 15.63 -14.22 2.29
CA LEU A 74 14.85 -15.07 3.19
C LEU A 74 13.76 -15.80 2.37
N PRO A 75 13.58 -17.12 2.53
CA PRO A 75 12.60 -17.88 1.73
C PRO A 75 11.20 -17.26 1.71
N ILE A 76 10.77 -16.70 2.84
CA ILE A 76 9.46 -16.02 2.99
C ILE A 76 9.27 -14.79 2.08
N LEU A 77 10.35 -14.13 1.65
CA LEU A 77 10.25 -12.98 0.75
C LEU A 77 9.85 -13.42 -0.65
N SER A 78 10.14 -14.67 -1.05
CA SER A 78 9.61 -15.24 -2.29
C SER A 78 8.08 -15.30 -2.26
N THR A 79 7.46 -15.67 -1.13
CA THR A 79 6.00 -15.64 -0.96
C THR A 79 5.45 -14.22 -1.09
N VAL A 80 6.09 -13.24 -0.46
CA VAL A 80 5.68 -11.82 -0.57
C VAL A 80 5.81 -11.31 -2.00
N ARG A 81 6.90 -11.67 -2.70
CA ARG A 81 7.16 -11.32 -4.10
C ARG A 81 6.11 -11.89 -5.02
N THR A 82 5.87 -13.21 -4.98
CA THR A 82 4.86 -13.88 -5.80
C THR A 82 3.45 -13.36 -5.52
N CYS A 83 3.11 -13.11 -4.25
CA CYS A 83 1.86 -12.47 -3.85
C CYS A 83 1.71 -11.08 -4.48
N THR A 84 2.75 -10.25 -4.41
CA THR A 84 2.75 -8.88 -4.96
C THR A 84 2.67 -8.88 -6.49
N GLU A 85 3.34 -9.83 -7.14
CA GLU A 85 3.30 -9.99 -8.59
C GLU A 85 1.88 -10.32 -9.06
N ARG A 86 1.26 -11.37 -8.52
CA ARG A 86 -0.13 -11.74 -8.81
C ARG A 86 -1.10 -10.59 -8.51
N TRP A 87 -0.91 -9.93 -7.37
CA TRP A 87 -1.75 -8.82 -6.97
C TRP A 87 -1.62 -7.63 -7.94
N SER A 88 -0.41 -7.28 -8.39
CA SER A 88 -0.21 -6.16 -9.31
C SER A 88 -0.88 -6.40 -10.67
N ILE A 89 -0.86 -7.64 -11.16
CA ILE A 89 -1.55 -8.05 -12.39
C ILE A 89 -3.06 -7.86 -12.25
N ILE A 90 -3.66 -8.33 -11.15
CA ILE A 90 -5.12 -8.30 -10.93
C ILE A 90 -5.62 -6.89 -10.60
N GLN A 91 -4.86 -6.13 -9.79
CA GLN A 91 -5.28 -4.81 -9.32
C GLN A 91 -5.33 -3.76 -10.44
N ASN A 92 -4.62 -4.00 -11.55
CA ASN A 92 -4.74 -3.18 -12.76
C ASN A 92 -6.03 -3.56 -13.50
N THR A 93 -7.13 -2.88 -13.15
CA THR A 93 -8.49 -3.23 -13.63
C THR A 93 -8.66 -3.21 -15.14
N LYS A 94 -7.82 -2.46 -15.88
CA LYS A 94 -7.83 -2.46 -17.35
C LYS A 94 -7.46 -3.83 -17.95
N ASN A 95 -6.66 -4.60 -17.22
CA ASN A 95 -6.15 -5.89 -17.65
C ASN A 95 -6.86 -7.06 -16.94
N CYS A 96 -7.73 -6.76 -15.96
CA CYS A 96 -8.36 -7.78 -15.15
C CYS A 96 -9.66 -8.28 -15.80
N SER A 97 -9.72 -9.58 -16.06
CA SER A 97 -10.86 -10.27 -16.66
C SER A 97 -11.26 -11.49 -15.81
N VAL A 98 -12.47 -12.01 -16.03
CA VAL A 98 -12.97 -13.19 -15.29
C VAL A 98 -12.04 -14.39 -15.48
N PRO A 99 -11.61 -14.75 -16.72
CA PRO A 99 -10.68 -15.86 -16.91
C PRO A 99 -9.33 -15.64 -16.23
N LEU A 100 -8.82 -14.40 -16.24
CA LEU A 100 -7.57 -14.07 -15.57
C LEU A 100 -7.68 -14.29 -14.06
N LEU A 101 -8.73 -13.76 -13.43
CA LEU A 101 -8.97 -13.91 -12.00
C LEU A 101 -9.15 -15.38 -11.61
N GLN A 102 -9.97 -16.14 -12.34
CA GLN A 102 -10.15 -17.58 -12.13
C GLN A 102 -8.82 -18.32 -12.23
N SER A 103 -8.04 -18.06 -13.29
CA SER A 103 -6.75 -18.73 -13.48
C SER A 103 -5.74 -18.38 -12.39
N THR A 104 -5.78 -17.15 -11.86
CA THR A 104 -4.92 -16.73 -10.76
C THR A 104 -5.31 -17.42 -9.45
N ILE A 105 -6.61 -17.51 -9.14
CA ILE A 105 -7.12 -18.20 -7.95
C ILE A 105 -6.82 -19.71 -8.03
N GLN A 106 -6.99 -20.31 -9.20
CA GLN A 106 -6.75 -21.74 -9.40
C GLN A 106 -5.27 -22.13 -9.23
N LYS A 107 -4.34 -21.22 -9.52
CA LYS A 107 -2.89 -21.43 -9.39
C LYS A 107 -2.37 -21.24 -7.96
N LEU A 108 -3.22 -20.82 -7.01
CA LEU A 108 -2.81 -20.66 -5.61
C LEU A 108 -2.51 -22.04 -5.00
N SER A 109 -1.29 -22.19 -4.50
CA SER A 109 -0.82 -23.38 -3.78
C SER A 109 -0.93 -23.18 -2.26
N PRO A 110 -0.84 -24.24 -1.45
CA PRO A 110 -0.81 -24.10 0.00
C PRO A 110 0.26 -23.11 0.45
N GLY A 111 -0.14 -22.17 1.30
CA GLY A 111 0.70 -21.09 1.78
C GLY A 111 0.74 -19.83 0.91
N ASP A 112 0.07 -19.84 -0.25
CA ASP A 112 -0.08 -18.66 -1.10
C ASP A 112 -1.14 -17.70 -0.58
N PHE A 113 -0.96 -16.43 -0.96
CA PHE A 113 -1.87 -15.34 -0.65
C PHE A 113 -2.27 -14.61 -1.95
N LEU A 114 -3.53 -14.17 -2.01
CA LEU A 114 -4.05 -13.29 -3.05
C LEU A 114 -4.87 -12.17 -2.41
N PRO A 115 -4.31 -10.97 -2.27
CA PRO A 115 -5.04 -9.78 -1.88
C PRO A 115 -5.81 -9.20 -3.06
N LEU A 116 -6.99 -8.66 -2.78
CA LEU A 116 -7.82 -7.88 -3.70
C LEU A 116 -8.27 -6.61 -2.98
N TYR A 117 -8.03 -5.45 -3.59
CA TYR A 117 -8.50 -4.17 -3.06
C TYR A 117 -9.58 -3.59 -3.96
N PHE A 118 -10.73 -3.29 -3.36
CA PHE A 118 -11.91 -2.75 -4.02
C PHE A 118 -12.05 -1.30 -3.62
N HIS A 119 -11.40 -0.39 -4.35
CA HIS A 119 -11.50 1.05 -4.07
C HIS A 119 -12.98 1.51 -4.09
N ALA A 120 -13.72 1.09 -5.12
CA ALA A 120 -15.12 1.45 -5.33
C ALA A 120 -16.06 0.95 -4.22
N GLN A 121 -15.61 -0.01 -3.40
CA GLN A 121 -16.35 -0.56 -2.26
C GLN A 121 -15.64 -0.31 -0.92
N ASN A 122 -14.54 0.45 -0.92
CA ASN A 122 -13.71 0.67 0.26
C ASN A 122 -13.37 -0.61 1.06
N ALA A 123 -13.11 -1.70 0.33
CA ALA A 123 -13.00 -3.03 0.92
C ALA A 123 -11.72 -3.73 0.48
N VAL A 124 -11.31 -4.71 1.28
CA VAL A 124 -10.22 -5.62 0.98
C VAL A 124 -10.68 -7.04 1.22
N ILE A 125 -10.27 -7.94 0.33
CA ILE A 125 -10.26 -9.37 0.56
C ILE A 125 -8.81 -9.84 0.56
N LEU A 126 -8.45 -10.67 1.54
CA LEU A 126 -7.24 -11.46 1.52
C LEU A 126 -7.64 -12.93 1.44
N MET A 127 -7.39 -13.54 0.29
CA MET A 127 -7.49 -14.99 0.13
C MET A 127 -6.14 -15.60 0.51
N GLU A 128 -6.20 -16.71 1.23
CA GLU A 128 -5.06 -17.54 1.57
C GLU A 128 -5.43 -19.00 1.33
N ILE A 129 -4.49 -19.81 0.86
CA ILE A 129 -4.64 -21.27 0.91
C ILE A 129 -3.91 -21.74 2.16
N ASP A 130 -4.67 -22.22 3.14
CA ASP A 130 -4.10 -22.68 4.42
C ASP A 130 -3.18 -23.88 4.17
N GLU A 131 -2.10 -24.00 4.95
CA GLU A 131 -1.16 -25.14 4.85
C GLU A 131 -1.61 -26.34 5.69
N ASN A 132 -2.88 -26.36 6.07
CA ASN A 132 -3.46 -27.50 6.76
C ASN A 132 -3.59 -28.70 5.80
N PRO A 133 -3.77 -29.93 6.30
CA PRO A 133 -3.88 -31.12 5.44
C PRO A 133 -5.01 -31.07 4.40
N LEU A 134 -5.99 -30.19 4.59
CA LEU A 134 -7.14 -30.03 3.68
C LEU A 134 -6.92 -28.92 2.65
N ASN A 135 -5.84 -28.14 2.74
CA ASN A 135 -5.49 -27.01 1.88
C ASN A 135 -6.67 -26.05 1.63
N GLN A 136 -7.46 -25.79 2.67
CA GLN A 136 -8.69 -25.02 2.53
C GLN A 136 -8.42 -23.52 2.35
N SER A 137 -9.28 -22.85 1.59
CA SER A 137 -9.18 -21.40 1.44
C SER A 137 -9.64 -20.68 2.70
N LEU A 138 -8.84 -19.72 3.15
CA LEU A 138 -9.17 -18.74 4.16
C LEU A 138 -9.44 -17.40 3.47
N ILE A 139 -10.51 -16.74 3.88
CA ILE A 139 -10.94 -15.45 3.37
C ILE A 139 -11.00 -14.49 4.54
N SER A 140 -10.11 -13.51 4.60
CA SER A 140 -10.22 -12.38 5.51
C SER A 140 -10.74 -11.17 4.74
N SER A 141 -11.54 -10.32 5.38
CA SER A 141 -11.97 -9.07 4.75
C SER A 141 -12.05 -7.92 5.74
N TRP A 142 -11.77 -6.71 5.28
CA TRP A 142 -11.83 -5.51 6.10
C TRP A 142 -12.05 -4.25 5.26
N GLN A 143 -12.52 -3.20 5.94
CA GLN A 143 -12.65 -1.88 5.37
C GLN A 143 -11.29 -1.17 5.28
N ALA A 144 -10.96 -0.61 4.11
CA ALA A 144 -9.63 -0.04 3.85
C ALA A 144 -9.44 1.34 4.49
N LEU A 145 -10.44 2.22 4.35
CA LEU A 145 -10.47 3.60 4.83
C LEU A 145 -11.64 3.82 5.79
N LEU A 146 -11.45 4.61 6.84
CA LEU A 146 -12.52 4.88 7.79
C LEU A 146 -13.49 5.96 7.27
N PRO A 147 -14.77 5.91 7.68
CA PRO A 147 -15.72 6.97 7.39
C PRO A 147 -15.25 8.32 7.96
N THR A 148 -15.64 9.41 7.33
CA THR A 148 -15.28 10.78 7.76
C THR A 148 -15.67 11.02 9.20
N GLU A 149 -16.92 10.67 9.56
CA GLU A 149 -17.44 10.84 10.92
C GLU A 149 -16.52 10.17 11.94
N THR A 150 -16.15 8.91 11.69
CA THR A 150 -15.20 8.19 12.54
C THR A 150 -13.91 8.98 12.68
N ILE A 151 -13.29 9.42 11.58
CA ILE A 151 -12.02 10.17 11.62
C ILE A 151 -12.15 11.50 12.39
N THR A 152 -13.25 12.23 12.21
CA THR A 152 -13.48 13.54 12.83
C THR A 152 -13.94 13.49 14.27
N SER A 153 -14.50 12.36 14.71
CA SER A 153 -15.08 12.21 16.05
C SER A 153 -14.05 12.21 17.18
N SER A 154 -12.76 12.04 16.88
CA SER A 154 -11.69 11.97 17.88
C SER A 154 -10.48 12.82 17.50
N LEU A 155 -9.87 13.45 18.51
CA LEU A 155 -8.58 14.12 18.40
C LEU A 155 -7.43 13.11 18.26
N GLU A 156 -7.61 11.90 18.77
CA GLU A 156 -6.63 10.83 18.64
C GLU A 156 -6.83 10.04 17.34
N PRO A 157 -5.76 9.66 16.62
CA PRO A 157 -5.99 9.02 15.34
C PRO A 157 -6.30 7.54 15.53
N HIS A 158 -7.34 7.10 14.84
CA HIS A 158 -7.93 5.77 14.92
C HIS A 158 -6.95 4.64 14.61
N LEU A 159 -7.09 3.56 15.38
CA LEU A 159 -6.31 2.33 15.25
C LEU A 159 -7.22 1.17 14.85
N SER A 160 -6.88 0.46 13.77
CA SER A 160 -7.48 -0.84 13.45
C SER A 160 -6.56 -1.96 13.89
N CYS A 161 -7.15 -3.01 14.47
CA CYS A 161 -6.46 -4.22 14.89
C CYS A 161 -6.50 -5.28 13.79
N PHE A 162 -5.39 -5.99 13.62
CA PHE A 162 -5.21 -7.07 12.67
C PHE A 162 -4.49 -8.25 13.35
N PRO A 163 -4.57 -9.48 12.82
CA PRO A 163 -5.47 -9.88 11.72
C PRO A 163 -6.94 -9.72 12.11
N VAL A 164 -7.80 -9.52 11.11
CA VAL A 164 -9.26 -9.56 11.28
C VAL A 164 -9.73 -11.02 11.25
N PRO A 165 -10.96 -11.32 11.69
CA PRO A 165 -11.51 -12.66 11.56
C PRO A 165 -11.42 -13.17 10.11
N SER A 166 -11.01 -14.43 9.97
CA SER A 166 -10.96 -15.14 8.70
C SER A 166 -12.10 -16.13 8.62
N PHE A 167 -12.53 -16.42 7.40
CA PHE A 167 -13.58 -17.37 7.09
C PHE A 167 -13.00 -18.54 6.32
N ARG A 168 -13.27 -19.75 6.77
CA ARG A 168 -12.84 -20.99 6.14
C ARG A 168 -13.88 -21.43 5.13
N LEU A 169 -13.43 -21.60 3.89
CA LEU A 169 -14.23 -22.08 2.79
C LEU A 169 -13.91 -23.57 2.56
N PRO A 170 -14.90 -24.48 2.72
CA PRO A 170 -14.65 -25.91 2.58
C PRO A 170 -14.39 -26.34 1.13
N ASP A 171 -14.95 -25.63 0.16
CA ASP A 171 -14.81 -25.95 -1.27
C ASP A 171 -14.31 -24.72 -2.04
N GLN A 172 -13.02 -24.75 -2.41
CA GLN A 172 -12.35 -23.69 -3.18
C GLN A 172 -12.98 -23.50 -4.57
N SER A 173 -13.65 -24.50 -5.15
CA SER A 173 -14.25 -24.38 -6.48
C SER A 173 -15.35 -23.32 -6.52
N GLN A 174 -15.97 -22.99 -5.37
CA GLN A 174 -16.91 -21.89 -5.27
C GLN A 174 -16.28 -20.53 -5.64
N LEU A 175 -15.01 -20.29 -5.26
CA LEU A 175 -14.28 -19.07 -5.63
C LEU A 175 -14.02 -18.99 -7.14
N LEU A 176 -13.96 -20.14 -7.81
CA LEU A 176 -13.73 -20.23 -9.25
C LEU A 176 -15.02 -20.10 -10.06
N SER A 177 -16.20 -19.99 -9.43
CA SER A 177 -17.43 -19.82 -10.18
C SER A 177 -17.41 -18.49 -10.98
N PRO A 178 -17.90 -18.49 -12.23
CA PRO A 178 -17.98 -17.28 -13.05
C PRO A 178 -18.73 -16.15 -12.33
N ALA A 179 -19.87 -16.46 -11.70
CA ALA A 179 -20.69 -15.49 -10.99
C ALA A 179 -19.93 -14.77 -9.85
N HIS A 180 -19.15 -15.50 -9.04
CA HIS A 180 -18.35 -14.88 -8.00
C HIS A 180 -17.23 -14.01 -8.59
N CYS A 181 -16.56 -14.46 -9.65
CA CYS A 181 -15.50 -13.69 -10.30
C CYS A 181 -16.03 -12.43 -11.00
N GLU A 182 -17.16 -12.52 -11.72
CA GLU A 182 -17.85 -11.38 -12.33
C GLU A 182 -18.22 -10.34 -11.28
N LEU A 183 -18.79 -10.78 -10.16
CA LEU A 183 -19.16 -9.91 -9.05
C LEU A 183 -17.94 -9.23 -8.41
N LEU A 184 -16.80 -9.92 -8.28
CA LEU A 184 -15.56 -9.31 -7.80
C LEU A 184 -15.06 -8.21 -8.74
N LEU A 185 -15.15 -8.40 -10.07
CA LEU A 185 -14.80 -7.36 -11.03
C LEU A 185 -15.77 -6.19 -10.98
N GLU A 186 -17.06 -6.47 -10.78
CA GLU A 186 -18.09 -5.45 -10.61
C GLU A 186 -17.79 -4.59 -9.37
N PHE A 187 -17.44 -5.22 -8.25
CA PHE A 187 -16.99 -4.53 -7.04
C PHE A 187 -15.70 -3.72 -7.23
N MET A 188 -14.80 -4.13 -8.13
CA MET A 188 -13.58 -3.36 -8.40
C MET A 188 -13.88 -2.06 -9.17
N ASN A 189 -14.88 -2.08 -10.04
CA ASN A 189 -15.13 -1.01 -11.02
C ASN A 189 -16.27 -0.07 -10.63
N ASN A 190 -17.28 -0.58 -9.92
CA ASN A 190 -18.52 0.14 -9.65
C ASN A 190 -18.74 0.29 -8.16
N THR A 191 -19.21 1.46 -7.75
CA THR A 191 -19.65 1.73 -6.38
C THR A 191 -21.13 1.42 -6.25
N ILE A 192 -21.50 0.69 -5.19
CA ILE A 192 -22.90 0.34 -4.93
C ILE A 192 -23.57 1.43 -4.10
N GLU A 193 -22.93 1.84 -3.01
CA GLU A 193 -23.55 2.74 -2.05
C GLU A 193 -22.50 3.61 -1.32
N TYR A 194 -22.87 4.88 -1.10
CA TYR A 194 -22.21 5.81 -0.19
C TYR A 194 -23.08 6.08 1.04
N SER A 195 -22.46 6.55 2.12
CA SER A 195 -23.27 7.02 3.27
C SER A 195 -24.04 8.28 2.88
N LYS A 196 -25.30 8.37 3.31
CA LYS A 196 -26.19 9.49 3.01
C LYS A 196 -26.06 10.58 4.08
N SER A 197 -25.94 11.83 3.64
CA SER A 197 -26.09 12.99 4.52
C SER A 197 -27.49 13.59 4.38
N HIS A 198 -28.06 14.03 5.49
CA HIS A 198 -29.36 14.68 5.52
C HIS A 198 -29.18 16.19 5.60
N LYS A 199 -29.67 16.92 4.58
CA LYS A 199 -29.79 18.38 4.62
C LYS A 199 -31.23 18.75 4.31
N SER A 200 -31.86 19.51 5.21
CA SER A 200 -33.20 20.08 4.99
C SER A 200 -34.20 19.06 4.44
N SER A 201 -34.36 17.94 5.14
CA SER A 201 -35.31 16.84 4.83
C SER A 201 -34.97 15.94 3.64
N TYR A 202 -33.94 16.26 2.85
CA TYR A 202 -33.50 15.43 1.72
C TYR A 202 -32.18 14.71 2.03
N ALA A 203 -32.09 13.46 1.58
CA ALA A 203 -30.89 12.63 1.69
C ALA A 203 -30.09 12.74 0.39
N PHE A 204 -28.80 13.06 0.50
CA PHE A 204 -27.87 13.12 -0.62
C PHE A 204 -26.67 12.21 -0.33
N ASP A 205 -26.10 11.62 -1.38
CA ASP A 205 -24.81 10.94 -1.23
C ASP A 205 -23.75 11.98 -0.88
N GLU A 206 -23.09 11.78 0.26
CA GLU A 206 -22.02 12.67 0.69
C GLU A 206 -20.78 12.33 -0.14
N THR A 207 -20.55 13.08 -1.22
CA THR A 207 -19.46 12.84 -2.18
C THR A 207 -18.06 12.84 -1.57
N ARG A 208 -17.92 13.32 -0.34
CA ARG A 208 -16.67 13.34 0.46
C ARG A 208 -16.45 12.07 1.29
N GLU A 209 -17.44 11.19 1.30
CA GLU A 209 -17.46 9.98 2.12
C GLU A 209 -16.89 8.77 1.36
N VAL A 210 -16.42 7.80 2.13
CA VAL A 210 -15.97 6.52 1.58
C VAL A 210 -17.17 5.62 1.24
N PRO A 211 -17.08 4.79 0.19
CA PRO A 211 -18.09 3.77 -0.09
C PRO A 211 -18.32 2.83 1.10
N ILE A 212 -19.52 2.25 1.17
CA ILE A 212 -19.85 1.28 2.21
C ILE A 212 -19.27 -0.09 1.88
N SER A 213 -18.50 -0.66 2.80
CA SER A 213 -17.75 -1.90 2.59
C SER A 213 -18.53 -3.21 2.79
N HIS A 214 -19.76 -3.13 3.31
CA HIS A 214 -20.51 -4.30 3.78
C HIS A 214 -20.86 -5.30 2.67
N TYR A 215 -21.03 -4.84 1.43
CA TYR A 215 -21.30 -5.71 0.29
C TYR A 215 -20.16 -6.71 0.06
N VAL A 216 -18.91 -6.26 0.16
CA VAL A 216 -17.73 -7.10 0.01
C VAL A 216 -17.39 -7.81 1.32
N CYS A 217 -17.31 -7.06 2.42
CA CYS A 217 -16.79 -7.59 3.69
C CYS A 217 -17.78 -8.51 4.43
N GLN A 218 -19.07 -8.47 4.10
CA GLN A 218 -20.09 -9.26 4.80
C GLN A 218 -20.99 -10.03 3.83
N TRP A 219 -21.64 -9.35 2.89
CA TRP A 219 -22.65 -9.98 2.04
C TRP A 219 -22.06 -11.01 1.08
N TRP A 220 -20.96 -10.68 0.39
CA TRP A 220 -20.29 -11.59 -0.54
C TRP A 220 -19.80 -12.87 0.14
N ILE A 221 -19.20 -12.76 1.33
CA ILE A 221 -18.72 -13.92 2.10
C ILE A 221 -19.88 -14.86 2.46
N LYS A 222 -21.05 -14.31 2.83
CA LYS A 222 -22.23 -15.10 3.19
C LYS A 222 -22.87 -15.85 2.03
N GLN A 223 -22.47 -15.57 0.78
CA GLN A 223 -22.97 -16.31 -0.37
C GLN A 223 -22.35 -17.71 -0.52
N PHE A 224 -21.21 -17.96 0.15
CA PHE A 224 -20.55 -19.25 0.09
C PHE A 224 -21.25 -20.30 0.95
N ARG A 225 -21.49 -21.48 0.37
CA ARG A 225 -22.09 -22.61 1.07
C ARG A 225 -21.09 -23.21 2.05
N GLY A 226 -21.52 -23.40 3.29
CA GLY A 226 -20.72 -24.05 4.34
C GLY A 226 -19.54 -23.22 4.84
N VAL A 227 -19.50 -21.91 4.55
CA VAL A 227 -18.47 -21.01 5.09
C VAL A 227 -18.58 -20.93 6.62
N GLN A 228 -17.45 -21.00 7.31
CA GLN A 228 -17.39 -20.95 8.77
C GLN A 228 -16.36 -19.93 9.24
N ILE A 229 -16.55 -19.34 10.41
CA ILE A 229 -15.51 -18.50 11.02
C ILE A 229 -14.35 -19.40 11.42
N ASP A 230 -13.13 -19.01 11.05
CA ASP A 230 -11.93 -19.70 11.46
C ASP A 230 -11.62 -19.37 12.93
N ASN A 231 -11.76 -20.37 13.81
CA ASN A 231 -11.63 -20.20 15.25
C ASN A 231 -10.17 -20.18 15.74
N GLN A 232 -9.18 -20.18 14.84
CA GLN A 232 -7.75 -20.22 15.20
C GLN A 232 -7.16 -18.84 15.57
N ILE A 233 -7.99 -17.84 15.88
CA ILE A 233 -7.60 -16.44 16.12
C ILE A 233 -6.49 -16.31 17.19
N ASN A 234 -6.41 -17.22 18.15
CA ASN A 234 -5.50 -17.15 19.30
C ASN A 234 -4.02 -17.48 19.01
N THR A 235 -3.67 -17.92 17.80
CA THR A 235 -2.27 -18.24 17.44
C THR A 235 -1.54 -17.10 16.72
N PHE A 236 -2.24 -16.03 16.32
CA PHE A 236 -1.67 -14.99 15.48
C PHE A 236 -1.09 -13.81 16.28
N VAL A 237 0.02 -13.25 15.78
CA VAL A 237 0.58 -12.01 16.33
C VAL A 237 -0.30 -10.84 15.92
N SER A 238 -1.06 -10.30 16.88
CA SER A 238 -1.88 -9.12 16.65
C SER A 238 -1.03 -7.86 16.47
N PHE A 239 -1.42 -7.00 15.53
CA PHE A 239 -0.80 -5.70 15.31
C PHE A 239 -1.84 -4.63 15.00
N LYS A 240 -1.48 -3.36 15.27
CA LYS A 240 -2.35 -2.21 15.04
C LYS A 240 -1.84 -1.36 13.88
N LYS A 241 -2.75 -0.85 13.04
CA LYS A 241 -2.45 0.16 12.02
C LYS A 241 -3.20 1.45 12.32
N LYS A 242 -2.48 2.55 12.21
CA LYS A 242 -3.00 3.90 12.42
C LYS A 242 -3.53 4.48 11.12
N HIS A 243 -4.79 4.87 11.12
CA HIS A 243 -5.40 5.69 10.08
C HIS A 243 -4.90 7.13 10.25
N ARG A 244 -4.42 7.73 9.16
CA ARG A 244 -3.80 9.06 9.17
C ARG A 244 -4.41 9.92 8.08
N ASP A 245 -5.72 9.98 8.09
CA ASP A 245 -6.45 10.89 7.23
C ASP A 245 -6.34 12.30 7.82
N GLN A 246 -6.10 13.27 6.95
CA GLN A 246 -5.95 14.65 7.36
C GLN A 246 -6.99 15.49 6.65
N ILE A 247 -7.93 16.00 7.43
CA ILE A 247 -9.00 16.85 6.92
C ILE A 247 -8.57 18.29 7.14
N ARG A 248 -8.25 19.01 6.06
CA ARG A 248 -8.09 20.47 6.10
C ARG A 248 -9.35 21.09 5.53
N TYR A 249 -10.09 21.80 6.36
CA TYR A 249 -11.36 22.42 5.97
C TYR A 249 -11.21 23.76 5.24
N LYS A 250 -10.04 24.38 5.30
CA LYS A 250 -9.82 25.74 4.77
C LYS A 250 -9.56 25.68 3.26
N ASN A 251 -10.64 25.48 2.49
CA ASN A 251 -10.72 25.57 1.02
C ASN A 251 -10.43 24.30 0.20
N SER A 252 -10.68 23.09 0.74
CA SER A 252 -10.66 21.87 -0.07
C SER A 252 -12.05 21.27 -0.25
N THR A 253 -12.31 20.76 -1.46
CA THR A 253 -13.55 20.05 -1.77
C THR A 253 -13.55 18.66 -1.16
N PHE A 254 -12.37 18.02 -1.13
CA PHE A 254 -12.15 16.71 -0.54
C PHE A 254 -11.11 16.76 0.60
N PRO A 255 -11.26 15.92 1.64
CA PRO A 255 -10.19 15.72 2.62
C PRO A 255 -9.00 14.99 1.99
N PHE A 256 -7.78 15.22 2.49
CA PHE A 256 -6.66 14.38 2.10
C PHE A 256 -6.81 13.01 2.78
N ARG A 257 -7.19 12.01 1.99
CA ARG A 257 -7.23 10.61 2.40
C ARG A 257 -6.01 9.89 1.88
N ARG A 258 -5.32 9.22 2.79
CA ARG A 258 -4.16 8.45 2.41
C ARG A 258 -4.61 7.23 1.61
N SER A 259 -3.76 6.74 0.71
CA SER A 259 -4.15 5.63 -0.18
C SER A 259 -4.62 4.41 0.61
N GLY A 260 -5.82 3.94 0.26
CA GLY A 260 -6.39 2.72 0.80
C GLY A 260 -5.55 1.52 0.39
N LEU A 261 -5.13 1.45 -0.89
CA LEU A 261 -4.24 0.39 -1.37
C LEU A 261 -2.92 0.35 -0.59
N TRP A 262 -2.30 1.51 -0.31
CA TRP A 262 -1.09 1.55 0.50
C TRP A 262 -1.33 1.07 1.95
N MET A 263 -2.49 1.37 2.53
CA MET A 263 -2.87 0.78 3.82
C MET A 263 -2.96 -0.74 3.72
N THR A 264 -3.64 -1.23 2.69
CA THR A 264 -3.82 -2.65 2.40
C THR A 264 -2.48 -3.37 2.26
N MET A 265 -1.55 -2.86 1.47
CA MET A 265 -0.22 -3.46 1.29
C MET A 265 0.51 -3.62 2.63
N LYS A 266 0.46 -2.59 3.48
CA LYS A 266 1.07 -2.65 4.81
C LYS A 266 0.43 -3.69 5.73
N VAL A 267 -0.87 -3.93 5.61
CA VAL A 267 -1.59 -4.96 6.38
C VAL A 267 -1.26 -6.33 5.85
N VAL A 268 -1.37 -6.54 4.54
CA VAL A 268 -1.08 -7.81 3.85
C VAL A 268 0.35 -8.27 4.15
N PHE A 269 1.35 -7.44 3.88
CA PHE A 269 2.75 -7.84 4.09
C PHE A 269 3.06 -8.14 5.56
N GLN A 270 2.51 -7.35 6.50
CA GLN A 270 2.69 -7.65 7.90
C GLN A 270 1.96 -8.95 8.28
N THR A 271 0.78 -9.23 7.73
CA THR A 271 0.04 -10.47 7.97
C THR A 271 0.83 -11.67 7.50
N ILE A 272 1.30 -11.67 6.25
CA ILE A 272 2.11 -12.76 5.68
C ILE A 272 3.36 -13.00 6.55
N LEU A 273 4.12 -11.95 6.84
CA LEU A 273 5.38 -12.08 7.58
C LEU A 273 5.17 -12.50 9.03
N THR A 274 4.15 -11.99 9.71
CA THR A 274 3.87 -12.35 11.11
C THR A 274 3.20 -13.72 11.25
N LYS A 275 2.43 -14.16 10.26
CA LYS A 275 1.88 -15.52 10.23
C LYS A 275 2.99 -16.56 10.14
N ARG A 276 4.04 -16.28 9.38
CA ARG A 276 5.14 -17.24 9.12
C ARG A 276 6.29 -17.15 10.11
N LEU A 277 6.55 -15.96 10.62
CA LEU A 277 7.73 -15.69 11.46
C LEU A 277 7.35 -15.13 12.84
N GLY A 278 6.08 -15.10 13.21
CA GLY A 278 5.64 -14.54 14.49
C GLY A 278 6.10 -13.10 14.70
N LYS A 279 6.67 -12.81 15.89
CA LYS A 279 7.07 -11.45 16.27
C LYS A 279 8.20 -10.89 15.41
N ILE A 280 9.17 -11.72 15.00
CA ILE A 280 10.29 -11.27 14.14
C ILE A 280 9.77 -10.85 12.75
N GLY A 281 8.65 -11.42 12.29
CA GLY A 281 7.95 -10.97 11.08
C GLY A 281 7.55 -9.49 11.11
N THR A 282 7.28 -8.92 12.28
CA THR A 282 7.01 -7.47 12.41
C THR A 282 8.26 -6.63 12.17
N ILE A 283 9.43 -7.11 12.57
CA ILE A 283 10.71 -6.41 12.34
C ILE A 283 11.05 -6.46 10.85
N ILE A 284 10.96 -7.64 10.23
CA ILE A 284 11.20 -7.82 8.79
C ILE A 284 10.24 -6.96 7.96
N TYR A 285 8.96 -6.93 8.32
CA TYR A 285 7.98 -6.04 7.70
C TYR A 285 8.40 -4.56 7.79
N LYS A 286 8.83 -4.11 8.98
CA LYS A 286 9.23 -2.71 9.19
C LYS A 286 10.46 -2.36 8.36
N LEU A 287 11.43 -3.27 8.26
CA LEU A 287 12.64 -3.13 7.43
C LEU A 287 12.28 -3.07 5.96
N LEU A 288 11.51 -4.04 5.44
CA LEU A 288 11.08 -4.11 4.05
C LEU A 288 10.38 -2.81 3.61
N ILE A 289 9.44 -2.30 4.42
CA ILE A 289 8.78 -1.02 4.11
C ILE A 289 9.76 0.16 4.15
N THR A 290 10.76 0.14 5.04
CA THR A 290 11.74 1.23 5.14
C THR A 290 12.71 1.21 3.98
N ASP A 291 13.15 0.03 3.55
CA ASP A 291 13.97 -0.14 2.36
C ASP A 291 13.21 0.23 1.10
N PHE A 292 11.96 -0.21 0.93
CA PHE A 292 11.09 0.24 -0.18
C PHE A 292 10.98 1.76 -0.26
N LEU A 293 10.73 2.43 0.87
CA LEU A 293 10.66 3.90 0.90
C LEU A 293 11.99 4.54 0.48
N THR A 294 13.12 3.96 0.87
CA THR A 294 14.46 4.46 0.53
C THR A 294 14.77 4.22 -0.94
N TYR A 295 14.47 3.02 -1.45
CA TYR A 295 14.53 2.66 -2.87
C TYR A 295 13.72 3.63 -3.72
N PHE A 296 12.47 3.91 -3.33
CA PHE A 296 11.60 4.82 -4.07
C PHE A 296 12.23 6.21 -4.23
N ILE A 297 12.78 6.80 -3.16
CA ILE A 297 13.46 8.10 -3.24
C ILE A 297 14.71 8.00 -4.13
N SER A 298 15.55 6.99 -3.92
CA SER A 298 16.82 6.82 -4.66
C SER A 298 16.58 6.70 -6.16
N THR A 299 15.64 5.84 -6.56
CA THR A 299 15.27 5.63 -7.96
C THR A 299 14.68 6.91 -8.57
N ARG A 300 13.83 7.63 -7.83
CA ARG A 300 13.24 8.89 -8.32
C ARG A 300 14.26 10.02 -8.47
N GLN A 301 15.23 10.13 -7.57
CA GLN A 301 16.32 11.09 -7.73
C GLN A 301 17.19 10.82 -8.96
N LYS A 302 17.38 9.54 -9.32
CA LYS A 302 18.15 9.15 -10.51
C LYS A 302 17.38 9.39 -11.83
N LEU A 303 16.06 9.16 -11.82
CA LEU A 303 15.25 9.18 -13.04
C LEU A 303 14.67 10.57 -13.41
N ILE A 304 14.35 11.41 -12.43
CA ILE A 304 13.64 12.67 -12.70
C ILE A 304 14.65 13.80 -12.96
N ARG A 305 14.64 14.37 -14.18
CA ARG A 305 15.46 15.55 -14.54
C ARG A 305 15.21 16.75 -13.61
N SER A 306 13.99 16.89 -13.09
CA SER A 306 13.68 17.82 -12.00
C SER A 306 13.88 17.15 -10.64
N ARG A 307 14.89 17.58 -9.89
CA ARG A 307 15.15 17.08 -8.53
C ARG A 307 13.92 17.27 -7.63
N ILE A 308 13.65 16.29 -6.76
CA ILE A 308 12.74 16.46 -5.63
C ILE A 308 13.21 17.69 -4.84
N SER A 309 12.29 18.56 -4.43
CA SER A 309 12.67 19.75 -3.66
C SER A 309 13.39 19.33 -2.37
N ILE A 310 14.35 20.15 -1.95
CA ILE A 310 15.20 19.85 -0.80
C ILE A 310 14.35 19.64 0.46
N ASP A 311 13.32 20.47 0.67
CA ASP A 311 12.42 20.35 1.82
C ASP A 311 11.66 19.02 1.85
N VAL A 312 11.13 18.59 0.70
CA VAL A 312 10.44 17.30 0.57
C VAL A 312 11.42 16.16 0.81
N LEU A 313 12.66 16.28 0.33
CA LEU A 313 13.70 15.29 0.57
C LEU A 313 14.06 15.19 2.06
N VAL A 314 14.29 16.32 2.75
CA VAL A 314 14.53 16.37 4.20
C VAL A 314 13.39 15.66 4.93
N HIS A 315 12.15 15.98 4.58
CA HIS A 315 10.97 15.38 5.20
C HIS A 315 10.93 13.86 5.03
N CYS A 316 11.20 13.38 3.82
CA CYS A 316 11.22 11.95 3.53
C CYS A 316 12.33 11.23 4.29
N LEU A 317 13.54 11.78 4.30
CA LEU A 317 14.67 11.20 5.03
C LEU A 317 14.45 11.21 6.54
N ARG A 318 13.92 12.30 7.12
CA ARG A 318 13.54 12.34 8.54
C ARG A 318 12.59 11.20 8.90
N LYS A 319 11.64 10.86 8.02
CA LYS A 319 10.73 9.72 8.24
C LYS A 319 11.48 8.39 8.21
N ILE A 320 12.39 8.19 7.26
CA ILE A 320 13.19 6.96 7.14
C ILE A 320 14.07 6.78 8.38
N VAL A 321 14.83 7.80 8.78
CA VAL A 321 15.71 7.77 9.96
C VAL A 321 14.91 7.46 11.23
N ARG A 322 13.77 8.15 11.45
CA ARG A 322 12.88 7.85 12.58
C ARG A 322 12.36 6.40 12.58
N ARG A 323 12.18 5.79 11.41
CA ARG A 323 11.77 4.38 11.30
C ARG A 323 12.92 3.45 11.63
N LEU A 324 14.14 3.74 11.17
CA LEU A 324 15.34 2.96 11.48
C LEU A 324 15.62 2.94 12.98
N ASN A 325 15.58 4.09 13.65
CA ASN A 325 15.79 4.16 15.10
C ASN A 325 14.72 3.35 15.86
N LYS A 326 13.46 3.39 15.38
CA LYS A 326 12.39 2.55 15.93
C LYS A 326 12.58 1.07 15.65
N ILE A 327 13.34 0.67 14.64
CA ILE A 327 13.64 -0.74 14.38
C ILE A 327 14.78 -1.18 15.30
N GLU A 328 15.80 -0.33 15.48
CA GLU A 328 16.94 -0.58 16.35
C GLU A 328 16.53 -0.85 17.80
N ILE A 329 15.64 -0.03 18.36
CA ILE A 329 15.07 -0.25 19.70
C ILE A 329 14.42 -1.64 19.82
N TRP A 330 13.78 -2.13 18.76
CA TRP A 330 13.13 -3.44 18.78
C TRP A 330 14.13 -4.58 18.64
N LEU A 331 15.17 -4.41 17.83
CA LEU A 331 16.24 -5.38 17.66
C LEU A 331 17.02 -5.59 18.96
N SER A 332 17.31 -4.50 19.69
CA SER A 332 17.95 -4.58 21.01
C SER A 332 17.13 -5.33 22.06
N SER A 333 15.84 -5.56 21.80
CA SER A 333 14.91 -6.27 22.69
C SER A 333 14.56 -7.69 22.23
N SER A 334 15.16 -8.18 21.13
CA SER A 334 14.80 -9.47 20.51
C SER A 334 16.00 -10.41 20.36
N ASP A 335 15.90 -11.63 20.90
CA ASP A 335 16.98 -12.63 20.94
C ASP A 335 17.07 -13.56 19.70
N SER A 336 16.86 -13.07 18.47
CA SER A 336 16.89 -13.95 17.28
C SER A 336 18.26 -13.96 16.59
N SER A 337 19.05 -15.03 16.73
CA SER A 337 20.38 -15.17 16.13
C SER A 337 20.38 -15.35 14.60
N ASP A 338 19.43 -16.12 14.06
CA ASP A 338 19.55 -16.68 12.71
C ASP A 338 19.16 -15.70 11.59
N MET A 339 18.37 -14.67 11.92
CA MET A 339 17.91 -13.65 10.96
C MET A 339 18.80 -12.39 10.97
N ASN A 340 19.76 -12.31 11.89
CA ASN A 340 20.62 -11.15 12.07
C ASN A 340 21.45 -10.79 10.82
N PRO A 341 22.03 -11.75 10.06
CA PRO A 341 22.82 -11.40 8.87
C PRO A 341 22.00 -10.69 7.78
N TRP A 342 20.77 -11.16 7.53
CA TRP A 342 19.88 -10.52 6.55
C TRP A 342 19.44 -9.13 7.03
N ILE A 343 19.08 -9.01 8.31
CA ILE A 343 18.69 -7.74 8.93
C ILE A 343 19.81 -6.71 8.81
N GLU A 344 21.04 -7.07 9.18
CA GLU A 344 22.19 -6.18 9.09
C GLU A 344 22.53 -5.82 7.64
N ASN A 345 22.46 -6.76 6.71
CA ASN A 345 22.68 -6.47 5.29
C ASN A 345 21.69 -5.41 4.77
N ILE A 346 20.38 -5.60 5.01
CA ILE A 346 19.36 -4.62 4.58
C ILE A 346 19.55 -3.27 5.27
N ARG A 347 19.97 -3.25 6.55
CA ARG A 347 20.28 -1.99 7.25
C ARG A 347 21.43 -1.25 6.58
N GLU A 348 22.50 -1.94 6.24
CA GLU A 348 23.65 -1.35 5.55
C GLU A 348 23.27 -0.86 4.15
N GLU A 349 22.48 -1.62 3.40
CA GLU A 349 21.95 -1.15 2.11
C GLU A 349 21.11 0.12 2.24
N ILE A 350 20.24 0.21 3.25
CA ILE A 350 19.46 1.43 3.50
C ILE A 350 20.39 2.61 3.82
N LYS A 351 21.40 2.42 4.67
CA LYS A 351 22.37 3.47 5.01
C LYS A 351 23.13 3.94 3.77
N GLN A 352 23.64 3.02 2.95
CA GLN A 352 24.32 3.34 1.70
C GLN A 352 23.43 4.12 0.73
N LYS A 353 22.15 3.72 0.59
CA LYS A 353 21.18 4.45 -0.24
C LYS A 353 20.92 5.86 0.31
N ILE A 354 20.83 6.05 1.63
CA ILE A 354 20.70 7.37 2.28
C ILE A 354 21.93 8.23 2.00
N ASP A 355 23.13 7.67 2.10
CA ASP A 355 24.38 8.39 1.82
C ASP A 355 24.44 8.84 0.36
N GLN A 356 24.08 7.96 -0.58
CA GLN A 356 23.96 8.31 -2.00
C GLN A 356 22.95 9.43 -2.23
N ILE A 357 21.77 9.35 -1.60
CA ILE A 357 20.73 10.38 -1.70
C ILE A 357 21.24 11.74 -1.17
N THR A 358 22.04 11.71 -0.10
CA THR A 358 22.58 12.92 0.54
C THR A 358 23.69 13.54 -0.30
N GLN A 359 24.58 12.74 -0.89
CA GLN A 359 25.63 13.22 -1.79
C GLN A 359 25.09 13.89 -3.06
N LEU A 360 23.89 13.50 -3.51
CA LEU A 360 23.22 14.11 -4.66
C LEU A 360 22.54 15.46 -4.32
N ALA A 361 22.47 15.81 -3.03
CA ALA A 361 21.89 17.06 -2.57
C ALA A 361 22.95 18.18 -2.45
N PRO A 362 22.56 19.47 -2.55
CA PRO A 362 23.51 20.59 -2.46
C PRO A 362 24.31 20.63 -1.15
N ASP A 363 25.52 21.21 -1.16
CA ASP A 363 26.48 21.17 -0.04
C ASP A 363 25.93 21.64 1.32
N ASP A 364 25.06 22.65 1.34
CA ASP A 364 24.43 23.15 2.56
C ASP A 364 23.47 22.11 3.20
N PHE A 365 22.84 21.26 2.38
CA PHE A 365 21.97 20.19 2.86
C PHE A 365 22.78 19.04 3.48
N SER A 366 23.89 18.66 2.85
CA SER A 366 24.74 17.57 3.33
C SER A 366 25.25 17.83 4.76
N ARG A 367 25.62 19.09 5.06
CA ARG A 367 26.04 19.50 6.41
C ARG A 367 24.89 19.47 7.43
N PHE A 368 23.71 19.97 7.08
CA PHE A 368 22.54 19.99 7.97
C PHE A 368 21.97 18.58 8.22
N PHE A 369 21.96 17.72 7.19
CA PHE A 369 21.48 16.36 7.30
C PHE A 369 22.42 15.48 8.13
N LEU A 370 23.75 15.60 7.94
CA LEU A 370 24.73 14.93 8.81
C LEU A 370 24.58 15.34 10.27
N TYR A 371 24.26 16.61 10.55
CA TYR A 371 23.97 17.07 11.91
C TYR A 371 22.69 16.43 12.48
N LEU A 372 21.59 16.41 11.72
CA LEU A 372 20.33 15.77 12.11
C LEU A 372 20.47 14.26 12.31
N TYR A 373 21.14 13.56 11.39
CA TYR A 373 21.38 12.13 11.44
C TYR A 373 22.24 11.75 12.66
N ARG A 374 23.26 12.56 12.99
CA ARG A 374 24.09 12.37 14.18
C ARG A 374 23.37 12.74 15.48
N SER A 375 22.47 13.72 15.48
CA SER A 375 21.67 14.12 16.65
C SER A 375 20.52 13.16 17.00
N LEU A 376 20.20 12.23 16.09
CA LEU A 376 19.15 11.22 16.24
C LEU A 376 19.71 9.82 16.56
N ARG A 377 21.04 9.65 16.59
CA ARG A 377 21.72 8.58 17.34
C ARG A 377 21.86 9.02 18.79
#